data_AF-E3C8I1-F1
#
_entry.id   AF-E3C8I1-F1
#
_cell.length_a   1.000
_cell.length_b   1.000
_cell.length_c   1.000
_cell.angle_alpha   90.00
_cell.angle_beta   90.00
_cell.angle_gamma   90.00
#
_symmetry.space_group_name_H-M   'P 1'
#
loop_
_entity.id
_entity.type
_entity.pdbx_description
1 polymer ?
#
loop_
_entity_poly.entity_id
_entity_poly.type
_entity_poly.pdbx_seq_one_letter_code
_entity_poly.pdbx_strand_id
1 'polypeptide(L)'
;MFIKRIGGINMFCPNCGKKVSTTADFCPYCGTKLGHSTDKKGQVTPEEQVKSTGQSEAGTAAHQPTPSSPNGSSKKPGKKAQIILVIVIIALLAAIAFMLGMQGNGANSAATTSEKPARTIDKKSSSTSRSASRPTFNDQQKAAAILYYAKENESNNFWGELYRGALAKSTKVTSDSLADQATERGDGTMHAYYPTGLFFGGASGYVMGSDGQTVYYYRLGPSPDDSIDPDDTVSLNEIEQYVIDHHAMDQVNQIAGNIKFN
;
A
#
# COMPACT_ATOMS: atom_id res chain seq x y z
N MET A 1 25.75 7.82 23.17
CA MET A 1 25.33 6.40 23.24
C MET A 1 24.57 6.08 21.96
N PHE A 2 25.25 5.51 20.96
CA PHE A 2 24.67 5.25 19.64
C PHE A 2 23.86 3.94 19.70
N ILE A 3 22.54 4.03 19.68
CA ILE A 3 21.69 2.84 19.55
C ILE A 3 21.64 2.49 18.07
N LYS A 4 22.55 1.59 17.66
CA LYS A 4 22.57 0.96 16.35
C LYS A 4 21.27 0.14 16.21
N ARG A 5 20.29 0.68 15.48
CA ARG A 5 19.11 -0.09 15.04
C ARG A 5 19.62 -1.17 14.08
N ILE A 6 19.79 -2.39 14.58
CA ILE A 6 20.01 -3.56 13.76
C ILE A 6 18.68 -3.83 13.07
N GLY A 7 18.65 -3.62 11.75
CA GLY A 7 17.54 -4.06 10.92
C GLY A 7 17.37 -5.56 11.10
N GLY A 8 16.27 -5.97 11.71
CA GLY A 8 15.88 -7.36 11.80
C GLY A 8 15.68 -7.89 10.40
N ILE A 9 16.53 -8.82 9.99
CA ILE A 9 16.25 -9.68 8.84
C ILE A 9 14.97 -10.39 9.23
N ASN A 10 13.91 -10.24 8.44
CA ASN A 10 12.64 -10.90 8.72
C ASN A 10 12.63 -12.22 7.94
N MET A 11 12.23 -13.31 8.58
CA MET A 11 12.04 -14.61 7.92
C MET A 11 10.55 -14.89 7.76
N PHE A 12 10.17 -15.87 6.95
CA PHE A 12 8.78 -16.34 6.85
C PHE A 12 8.64 -17.67 7.59
N CYS A 13 7.54 -17.86 8.30
CA CYS A 13 7.26 -19.11 8.99
C CYS A 13 7.07 -20.23 7.95
N PRO A 14 7.79 -21.37 8.04
CA PRO A 14 7.67 -22.46 7.07
C PRO A 14 6.33 -23.19 7.14
N ASN A 15 5.55 -22.99 8.20
CA ASN A 15 4.27 -23.66 8.39
C ASN A 15 3.07 -22.80 7.96
N CYS A 16 3.08 -21.50 8.27
CA CYS A 16 1.94 -20.62 7.98
C CYS A 16 2.23 -19.50 6.99
N GLY A 17 3.46 -19.40 6.46
CA GLY A 17 3.85 -18.39 5.46
C GLY A 17 3.92 -16.96 5.96
N LYS A 18 3.45 -16.66 7.18
CA LYS A 18 3.49 -15.30 7.74
C LYS A 18 4.90 -14.87 8.12
N LYS A 19 5.17 -13.58 7.97
CA LYS A 19 6.45 -12.96 8.31
C LYS A 19 6.68 -12.96 9.82
N VAL A 20 7.85 -13.41 10.25
CA VAL A 20 8.23 -13.58 11.65
C VAL A 20 9.64 -13.05 11.88
N SER A 21 9.91 -12.59 13.10
CA SER A 21 11.24 -12.12 13.48
C SER A 21 12.25 -13.26 13.40
N THR A 22 13.47 -12.98 12.91
CA THR A 22 14.61 -13.91 13.00
C THR A 22 15.08 -14.17 14.43
N THR A 23 14.44 -13.56 15.44
CA THR A 23 14.70 -13.81 16.86
C THR A 23 13.53 -14.50 17.58
N ALA A 24 12.42 -14.80 16.89
CA ALA A 24 11.28 -15.47 17.51
C ALA A 24 11.49 -16.99 17.53
N ASP A 25 11.49 -17.63 18.70
CA ASP A 25 11.60 -19.10 18.83
C ASP A 25 10.35 -19.85 18.37
N PHE A 26 9.21 -19.16 18.36
CA PHE A 26 7.91 -19.70 17.93
C PHE A 26 7.21 -18.66 17.07
N CYS A 27 6.48 -19.13 16.06
CA CYS A 27 5.63 -18.30 15.24
C CYS A 27 4.46 -17.78 16.10
N PRO A 28 4.28 -16.45 16.25
CA PRO A 28 3.19 -15.89 17.04
C PRO A 28 1.81 -16.14 16.41
N TYR A 29 1.76 -16.51 15.13
CA TYR A 29 0.52 -16.68 14.39
C TYR A 29 0.02 -18.13 14.36
N CYS A 30 0.92 -19.12 14.35
CA CYS A 30 0.53 -20.55 14.28
C CYS A 30 1.16 -21.43 15.36
N GLY A 31 2.05 -20.89 16.20
CA GLY A 31 2.72 -21.63 17.27
C GLY A 31 3.84 -22.57 16.82
N THR A 32 4.15 -22.64 15.51
CA THR A 32 5.25 -23.50 15.02
C THR A 32 6.58 -23.01 15.56
N LYS A 33 7.39 -23.94 16.09
CA LYS A 33 8.75 -23.64 16.57
C LYS A 33 9.65 -23.26 15.39
N LEU A 34 10.29 -22.11 15.48
CA LEU A 34 11.24 -21.60 14.50
C LEU A 34 12.64 -21.95 15.00
N GLY A 35 13.39 -22.68 14.18
CA GLY A 35 14.77 -23.04 14.52
C GLY A 35 15.71 -21.86 14.25
N HIS A 36 16.22 -21.22 15.30
CA HIS A 36 17.32 -20.27 15.15
C HIS A 36 18.62 -21.04 14.91
N SER A 37 19.07 -21.04 13.66
CA SER A 37 20.45 -21.43 13.33
C SER A 37 21.40 -20.29 13.68
N THR A 38 21.58 -20.00 14.97
CA THR A 38 22.74 -19.26 15.44
C THR A 38 23.84 -20.25 15.76
N ASP A 39 24.64 -20.63 14.75
CA ASP A 39 25.97 -21.15 15.02
C ASP A 39 27.00 -20.62 14.02
N LYS A 40 27.98 -19.92 14.59
CA LYS A 40 29.23 -19.55 13.95
C LYS A 40 30.17 -20.75 13.93
N LYS A 41 30.57 -21.20 12.74
CA LYS A 41 31.90 -21.73 12.36
C LYS A 41 31.78 -22.10 10.87
N GLY A 42 32.38 -21.40 9.91
CA GLY A 42 33.81 -21.26 9.71
C GLY A 42 34.36 -22.52 9.04
N GLN A 43 34.47 -22.54 7.70
CA GLN A 43 35.63 -23.02 6.94
C GLN A 43 35.38 -22.92 5.42
N VAL A 44 36.25 -22.14 4.78
CA VAL A 44 36.57 -22.11 3.35
C VAL A 44 37.10 -23.47 2.87
N THR A 45 36.70 -23.91 1.68
CA THR A 45 37.63 -24.56 0.71
C THR A 45 37.08 -24.35 -0.72
N PRO A 46 37.82 -23.65 -1.60
CA PRO A 46 37.64 -23.60 -3.06
C PRO A 46 38.28 -24.82 -3.75
N GLU A 47 37.99 -24.98 -5.06
CA GLU A 47 38.41 -26.03 -6.02
C GLU A 47 37.29 -27.05 -6.29
N GLU A 48 36.89 -27.32 -7.54
CA GLU A 48 37.72 -27.48 -8.72
C GLU A 48 37.01 -27.03 -10.02
N GLN A 49 37.79 -26.36 -10.87
CA GLN A 49 37.45 -25.92 -12.21
C GLN A 49 37.64 -27.06 -13.21
N VAL A 50 36.68 -27.26 -14.14
CA VAL A 50 36.94 -27.97 -15.40
C VAL A 50 36.94 -26.96 -16.56
N LYS A 51 38.15 -26.48 -16.82
CA LYS A 51 38.81 -26.23 -18.12
C LYS A 51 37.97 -26.52 -19.39
N SER A 52 37.76 -25.48 -20.20
CA SER A 52 37.75 -25.62 -21.66
C SER A 52 38.63 -24.54 -22.28
N THR A 53 39.57 -25.01 -23.09
CA THR A 53 40.59 -24.28 -23.82
C THR A 53 40.18 -24.25 -25.29
N GLY A 54 40.33 -23.11 -25.96
CA GLY A 54 40.20 -22.99 -27.42
C GLY A 54 40.45 -21.56 -27.89
N GLN A 55 41.68 -21.29 -28.30
CA GLN A 55 42.24 -20.03 -28.80
C GLN A 55 42.37 -20.07 -30.34
N SER A 56 42.27 -18.90 -31.00
CA SER A 56 43.01 -18.40 -32.19
C SER A 56 42.11 -17.52 -33.07
N GLU A 57 42.50 -16.42 -33.73
CA GLU A 57 43.73 -15.61 -33.94
C GLU A 57 43.24 -14.31 -34.67
N ALA A 58 43.57 -13.08 -34.26
CA ALA A 58 44.74 -12.25 -34.61
C ALA A 58 44.72 -11.54 -36.01
N GLY A 59 44.96 -10.21 -35.99
CA GLY A 59 45.32 -9.32 -37.13
C GLY A 59 44.73 -7.90 -36.98
N THR A 60 45.31 -6.93 -36.26
CA THR A 60 46.53 -6.10 -36.43
C THR A 60 46.32 -4.73 -37.15
N ALA A 61 46.50 -3.67 -36.34
CA ALA A 61 47.13 -2.34 -36.55
C ALA A 61 46.55 -1.22 -37.46
N ALA A 62 46.11 -0.16 -36.77
CA ALA A 62 46.53 1.27 -36.79
C ALA A 62 46.61 2.09 -38.11
N HIS A 63 45.98 3.29 -38.09
CA HIS A 63 46.60 4.60 -38.44
C HIS A 63 45.67 5.80 -38.11
N GLN A 64 46.26 6.87 -37.56
CA GLN A 64 45.76 8.26 -37.37
C GLN A 64 46.73 9.17 -38.16
N PRO A 65 46.35 10.29 -38.84
CA PRO A 65 46.04 11.60 -38.22
C PRO A 65 44.94 12.50 -38.86
N THR A 66 44.52 13.46 -38.02
CA THR A 66 43.63 14.66 -38.13
C THR A 66 43.90 15.58 -39.34
N PRO A 67 42.96 16.46 -39.82
CA PRO A 67 42.65 17.74 -39.15
C PRO A 67 41.26 18.40 -39.36
N SER A 68 41.00 19.43 -38.52
CA SER A 68 40.21 20.66 -38.76
C SER A 68 38.72 20.74 -38.31
N SER A 69 38.49 21.60 -37.31
CA SER A 69 37.23 22.29 -36.94
C SER A 69 36.78 23.29 -38.04
N PRO A 70 35.58 23.93 -38.04
CA PRO A 70 34.96 24.60 -36.87
C PRO A 70 33.41 24.62 -36.76
N ASN A 71 32.98 25.09 -35.58
CA ASN A 71 31.84 25.99 -35.35
C ASN A 71 30.45 25.40 -35.04
N GLY A 72 29.90 25.81 -33.89
CA GLY A 72 28.52 25.53 -33.50
C GLY A 72 28.22 25.81 -32.03
N SER A 73 28.54 27.01 -31.53
CA SER A 73 28.14 27.45 -30.18
C SER A 73 26.64 27.71 -30.11
N SER A 74 25.86 26.83 -29.46
CA SER A 74 24.46 27.10 -29.13
C SER A 74 24.36 27.82 -27.79
N LYS A 75 24.12 29.14 -27.87
CA LYS A 75 23.78 29.99 -26.72
C LYS A 75 22.47 29.51 -26.10
N LYS A 76 22.49 29.18 -24.82
CA LYS A 76 21.33 28.86 -23.97
C LYS A 76 20.86 30.16 -23.29
N PRO A 77 19.63 30.68 -23.52
CA PRO A 77 19.15 31.84 -22.79
C PRO A 77 18.64 31.46 -21.39
N GLY A 78 19.00 32.28 -20.41
CA GLY A 78 18.88 32.03 -18.97
C GLY A 78 17.46 32.11 -18.42
N LYS A 79 17.11 31.13 -17.60
CA LYS A 79 15.92 31.11 -16.73
C LYS A 79 16.14 32.01 -15.51
N LYS A 80 15.87 33.32 -15.63
CA LYS A 80 15.77 34.21 -14.45
C LYS A 80 14.61 35.23 -14.53
N ALA A 81 13.58 34.97 -15.34
CA ALA A 81 12.37 35.80 -15.40
C ALA A 81 11.05 35.05 -15.12
N GLN A 82 11.04 33.72 -15.03
CA GLN A 82 9.80 32.97 -14.73
C GLN A 82 9.52 32.78 -13.23
N ILE A 83 10.50 32.98 -12.35
CA ILE A 83 10.29 32.82 -10.90
C ILE A 83 9.50 34.03 -10.34
N ILE A 84 9.72 35.24 -10.87
CA ILE A 84 9.01 36.45 -10.43
C ILE A 84 7.52 36.37 -10.80
N LEU A 85 7.18 35.88 -12.00
CA LEU A 85 5.79 35.71 -12.42
C LEU A 85 5.04 34.72 -11.51
N VAL A 86 5.67 33.61 -11.14
CA VAL A 86 5.09 32.60 -10.25
C VAL A 86 4.90 33.15 -8.84
N ILE A 87 5.87 33.90 -8.30
CA ILE A 87 5.74 34.54 -6.99
C ILE A 87 4.61 35.58 -6.99
N VAL A 88 4.48 36.38 -8.04
CA VAL A 88 3.40 37.38 -8.17
C VAL A 88 2.03 36.70 -8.26
N ILE A 89 1.91 35.60 -9.02
CA ILE A 89 0.66 34.81 -9.11
C ILE A 89 0.32 34.18 -7.75
N ILE A 90 1.29 33.59 -7.04
CA ILE A 90 1.06 33.00 -5.71
C ILE A 90 0.65 34.08 -4.70
N ALA A 91 1.27 35.26 -4.73
CA ALA A 91 0.90 36.37 -3.86
C ALA A 91 -0.52 36.89 -4.16
N LEU A 92 -0.91 36.98 -5.43
CA LEU A 92 -2.26 37.34 -5.85
C LEU A 92 -3.30 36.30 -5.38
N LEU A 93 -3.01 35.01 -5.55
CA LEU A 93 -3.91 33.93 -5.12
C LEU A 93 -4.08 33.90 -3.60
N ALA A 94 -3.00 34.13 -2.84
CA ALA A 94 -3.05 34.23 -1.38
C ALA A 94 -3.87 35.44 -0.92
N ALA A 95 -3.74 36.60 -1.57
CA ALA A 95 -4.53 37.79 -1.27
C ALA A 95 -6.03 37.58 -1.55
N ILE A 96 -6.38 36.89 -2.63
CA ILE A 96 -7.77 36.55 -2.96
C ILE A 96 -8.37 35.58 -1.92
N ALA A 97 -7.62 34.54 -1.53
CA ALA A 97 -8.05 33.62 -0.48
C ALA A 97 -8.24 34.32 0.87
N PHE A 98 -7.38 35.28 1.20
CA PHE A 98 -7.48 36.06 2.44
C PHE A 98 -8.69 37.01 2.43
N MET A 99 -8.98 37.65 1.28
CA MET A 99 -10.18 38.49 1.12
C MET A 99 -11.49 37.69 1.19
N LEU A 100 -11.51 36.45 0.68
CA LEU A 100 -12.67 35.57 0.76
C LEU A 100 -12.84 34.91 2.15
N GLY A 101 -11.76 34.81 2.93
CA GLY A 101 -11.77 34.24 4.28
C GLY A 101 -12.27 35.17 5.40
N MET A 102 -12.45 36.47 5.13
CA MET A 102 -12.85 37.46 6.14
C MET A 102 -14.36 37.77 6.20
N GLN A 103 -15.21 37.05 5.47
CA GLN A 103 -16.67 37.10 5.64
C GLN A 103 -17.23 35.75 6.09
N GLY A 104 -16.87 35.37 7.31
CA GLY A 104 -17.48 34.27 8.06
C GLY A 104 -18.17 34.82 9.31
N ASN A 105 -19.48 34.99 9.18
CA ASN A 105 -20.43 35.68 10.05
C ASN A 105 -20.43 35.22 11.52
N GLY A 106 -20.64 36.19 12.42
CA GLY A 106 -20.66 36.00 13.87
C GLY A 106 -22.00 35.59 14.50
N ALA A 107 -21.85 35.20 15.76
CA ALA A 107 -22.77 35.32 16.90
C ALA A 107 -24.03 34.41 17.01
N ASN A 108 -23.83 33.36 17.82
CA ASN A 108 -24.47 33.09 19.13
C ASN A 108 -25.98 32.87 19.33
N SER A 109 -26.24 31.81 20.12
CA SER A 109 -27.19 31.65 21.25
C SER A 109 -28.30 30.63 20.98
N ALA A 110 -28.87 29.90 21.93
CA ALA A 110 -28.50 29.38 23.26
C ALA A 110 -29.70 28.51 23.69
N ALA A 111 -29.44 27.39 24.39
CA ALA A 111 -30.30 26.63 25.34
C ALA A 111 -31.77 26.27 24.94
N THR A 112 -32.30 25.08 25.26
CA THR A 112 -32.73 24.69 26.63
C THR A 112 -33.39 23.29 26.63
N THR A 113 -33.06 22.46 27.64
CA THR A 113 -33.88 21.43 28.37
C THR A 113 -34.51 20.27 27.59
N SER A 114 -34.03 19.03 27.73
CA SER A 114 -34.33 18.03 28.79
C SER A 114 -35.76 17.50 28.78
N GLU A 115 -35.93 16.23 28.37
CA GLU A 115 -36.83 15.30 29.06
C GLU A 115 -36.48 13.82 28.77
N LYS A 116 -36.37 13.06 29.86
CA LYS A 116 -36.24 11.60 29.95
C LYS A 116 -37.66 11.04 30.17
N PRO A 117 -38.00 9.86 29.62
CA PRO A 117 -38.37 8.80 30.54
C PRO A 117 -37.75 7.44 30.16
N ALA A 118 -37.43 6.70 31.22
CA ALA A 118 -36.93 5.34 31.21
C ALA A 118 -37.95 4.35 30.66
N ARG A 119 -37.48 3.33 29.94
CA ARG A 119 -38.16 2.04 29.81
C ARG A 119 -37.17 0.90 30.07
N THR A 120 -37.42 0.25 31.21
CA THR A 120 -37.29 -1.17 31.56
C THR A 120 -36.16 -2.00 30.94
N ILE A 121 -35.23 -2.40 31.82
CA ILE A 121 -34.32 -3.53 31.64
C ILE A 121 -35.11 -4.81 31.92
N ASP A 122 -35.41 -5.59 30.89
CA ASP A 122 -35.72 -7.01 31.04
C ASP A 122 -34.42 -7.80 30.90
N LYS A 123 -33.85 -8.18 32.05
CA LYS A 123 -32.83 -9.23 32.15
C LYS A 123 -33.51 -10.57 31.86
N LYS A 124 -33.33 -11.09 30.65
CA LYS A 124 -33.43 -12.52 30.39
C LYS A 124 -32.09 -13.01 29.83
N SER A 125 -31.28 -13.55 30.74
CA SER A 125 -30.21 -14.46 30.39
C SER A 125 -30.83 -15.68 29.71
N SER A 126 -30.69 -15.77 28.40
CA SER A 126 -30.76 -17.04 27.69
C SER A 126 -29.42 -17.24 27.02
N SER A 127 -28.61 -18.10 27.62
CA SER A 127 -27.51 -18.79 26.97
C SER A 127 -28.09 -19.62 25.83
N THR A 128 -28.24 -18.98 24.67
CA THR A 128 -28.44 -19.65 23.41
C THR A 128 -27.21 -19.30 22.61
N SER A 129 -26.38 -20.30 22.34
CA SER A 129 -25.32 -20.26 21.35
C SER A 129 -25.92 -19.84 20.01
N ARG A 130 -26.05 -18.54 19.80
CA ARG A 130 -26.35 -17.97 18.51
C ARG A 130 -25.07 -18.16 17.72
N SER A 131 -25.07 -19.17 16.87
CA SER A 131 -24.34 -19.07 15.62
C SER A 131 -24.89 -17.83 14.92
N ALA A 132 -24.37 -16.66 15.30
CA ALA A 132 -24.80 -15.39 14.74
C ALA A 132 -24.42 -15.47 13.28
N SER A 133 -25.43 -15.48 12.41
CA SER A 133 -25.24 -15.43 10.97
C SER A 133 -24.31 -14.26 10.68
N ARG A 134 -23.06 -14.53 10.29
CA ARG A 134 -22.09 -13.49 9.96
C ARG A 134 -22.73 -12.62 8.87
N PRO A 135 -22.67 -11.28 9.00
CA PRO A 135 -23.14 -10.41 7.93
C PRO A 135 -22.36 -10.75 6.66
N THR A 136 -23.08 -11.06 5.58
CA THR A 136 -22.48 -11.29 4.26
C THR A 136 -22.24 -9.95 3.60
N PHE A 137 -20.98 -9.64 3.29
CA PHE A 137 -20.60 -8.39 2.65
C PHE A 137 -20.88 -8.49 1.16
N ASN A 138 -21.49 -7.47 0.56
CA ASN A 138 -21.52 -7.34 -0.90
C ASN A 138 -20.13 -6.94 -1.43
N ASP A 139 -19.94 -6.93 -2.75
CA ASP A 139 -18.60 -6.72 -3.32
C ASP A 139 -18.03 -5.33 -3.03
N GLN A 140 -18.86 -4.28 -2.98
CA GLN A 140 -18.41 -2.95 -2.57
C GLN A 140 -18.00 -2.92 -1.10
N GLN A 141 -18.74 -3.62 -0.22
CA GLN A 141 -18.43 -3.75 1.19
C GLN A 141 -17.15 -4.57 1.41
N LYS A 142 -16.92 -5.64 0.62
CA LYS A 142 -15.66 -6.39 0.65
C LYS A 142 -14.49 -5.49 0.28
N ALA A 143 -14.57 -4.78 -0.83
CA ALA A 143 -13.53 -3.83 -1.25
C ALA A 143 -13.27 -2.77 -0.16
N ALA A 144 -14.32 -2.15 0.36
CA ALA A 144 -14.21 -1.17 1.45
C ALA A 144 -13.59 -1.76 2.74
N ALA A 145 -13.93 -3.00 3.09
CA ALA A 145 -13.39 -3.70 4.25
C ALA A 145 -11.91 -4.04 4.06
N ILE A 146 -11.53 -4.52 2.88
CA ILE A 146 -10.15 -4.80 2.49
C ILE A 146 -9.31 -3.52 2.58
N LEU A 147 -9.83 -2.39 2.10
CA LEU A 147 -9.18 -1.08 2.22
C LEU A 147 -9.08 -0.61 3.69
N TYR A 148 -10.13 -0.81 4.48
CA TYR A 148 -10.13 -0.46 5.91
C TYR A 148 -9.12 -1.29 6.70
N TYR A 149 -9.00 -2.58 6.41
CA TYR A 149 -8.01 -3.46 7.04
C TYR A 149 -6.59 -3.04 6.66
N ALA A 150 -6.36 -2.79 5.37
CA ALA A 150 -5.05 -2.48 4.84
C ALA A 150 -4.43 -1.22 5.45
N LYS A 151 -5.22 -0.16 5.68
CA LYS A 151 -4.70 1.10 6.24
C LYS A 151 -4.04 0.99 7.61
N GLU A 152 -4.38 -0.02 8.42
CA GLU A 152 -3.83 -0.21 9.78
C GLU A 152 -2.81 -1.35 9.86
N ASN A 153 -2.92 -2.34 8.96
CA ASN A 153 -2.18 -3.60 9.06
C ASN A 153 -1.08 -3.74 8.00
N GLU A 154 -1.13 -2.96 6.92
CA GLU A 154 -0.09 -2.99 5.90
C GLU A 154 1.10 -2.12 6.29
N SER A 155 2.30 -2.61 5.96
CA SER A 155 3.55 -1.94 6.32
C SER A 155 3.80 -0.61 5.58
N ASN A 156 3.03 -0.31 4.54
CA ASN A 156 3.18 0.89 3.74
C ASN A 156 2.13 1.96 4.15
N ASN A 157 2.57 3.21 4.30
CA ASN A 157 1.69 4.32 4.66
C ASN A 157 0.70 4.71 3.54
N PHE A 158 0.78 4.05 2.37
CA PHE A 158 0.03 4.41 1.17
C PHE A 158 -1.44 3.98 1.26
N TRP A 159 -1.74 2.81 1.84
CA TRP A 159 -3.12 2.38 2.09
C TRP A 159 -3.90 3.38 2.95
N GLY A 160 -3.24 4.03 3.91
CA GLY A 160 -3.83 5.10 4.71
C GLY A 160 -4.24 6.33 3.89
N GLU A 161 -3.49 6.68 2.84
CA GLU A 161 -3.85 7.75 1.91
C GLU A 161 -5.05 7.37 1.05
N LEU A 162 -5.03 6.16 0.48
CA LEU A 162 -6.14 5.62 -0.32
C LEU A 162 -7.44 5.56 0.48
N TYR A 163 -7.35 5.15 1.75
CA TYR A 163 -8.49 5.13 2.68
C TYR A 163 -9.06 6.53 2.93
N ARG A 164 -8.20 7.51 3.23
CA ARG A 164 -8.64 8.91 3.39
C ARG A 164 -9.29 9.45 2.12
N GLY A 165 -8.70 9.15 0.96
CA GLY A 165 -9.26 9.52 -0.34
C GLY A 165 -10.62 8.87 -0.59
N ALA A 166 -10.80 7.60 -0.21
CA ALA A 166 -12.06 6.89 -0.42
C ALA A 166 -13.21 7.47 0.42
N LEU A 167 -12.92 7.91 1.65
CA LEU A 167 -13.85 8.67 2.48
C LEU A 167 -14.18 10.04 1.87
N ALA A 168 -13.19 10.70 1.28
CA ALA A 168 -13.33 11.99 0.61
C ALA A 168 -13.90 11.92 -0.83
N LYS A 169 -14.24 10.71 -1.31
CA LYS A 169 -14.68 10.45 -2.70
C LYS A 169 -13.64 10.84 -3.76
N SER A 170 -12.36 10.83 -3.38
CA SER A 170 -11.20 11.14 -4.20
C SER A 170 -10.33 9.92 -4.46
N THR A 171 -10.88 8.71 -4.35
CA THR A 171 -10.21 7.47 -4.76
C THR A 171 -11.05 6.82 -5.84
N LYS A 172 -10.43 6.48 -6.97
CA LYS A 172 -11.05 5.68 -8.03
C LYS A 172 -10.70 4.21 -7.81
N VAL A 173 -11.69 3.34 -7.88
CA VAL A 173 -11.48 1.89 -7.89
C VAL A 173 -11.66 1.40 -9.32
N THR A 174 -10.76 0.55 -9.80
CA THR A 174 -10.91 -0.16 -11.08
C THR A 174 -10.87 -1.66 -10.85
N SER A 175 -11.44 -2.41 -11.78
CA SER A 175 -11.41 -3.87 -11.82
C SER A 175 -10.82 -4.27 -13.17
N ASP A 176 -9.51 -4.50 -13.20
CA ASP A 176 -8.77 -4.79 -14.43
C ASP A 176 -8.12 -6.18 -14.36
N SER A 177 -7.71 -6.72 -15.50
CA SER A 177 -6.94 -7.98 -15.52
C SER A 177 -5.62 -7.78 -14.78
N LEU A 178 -5.30 -8.70 -13.87
CA LEU A 178 -3.99 -8.74 -13.24
C LEU A 178 -2.89 -8.98 -14.29
N ALA A 179 -1.72 -8.40 -14.06
CA ALA A 179 -0.56 -8.56 -14.94
C ALA A 179 -0.13 -10.02 -15.07
N ASP A 180 0.30 -10.41 -16.27
CA ASP A 180 0.61 -11.81 -16.57
C ASP A 180 1.84 -12.38 -15.84
N GLN A 181 2.63 -11.49 -15.27
CA GLN A 181 3.83 -11.82 -14.50
C GLN A 181 3.56 -12.01 -13.01
N ALA A 182 2.34 -11.77 -12.52
CA ALA A 182 2.01 -11.97 -11.12
C ALA A 182 2.13 -13.45 -10.72
N THR A 183 2.81 -13.72 -9.61
CA THR A 183 3.05 -15.07 -9.08
C THR A 183 1.79 -15.69 -8.50
N GLU A 184 0.99 -14.89 -7.80
CA GLU A 184 -0.32 -15.28 -7.27
C GLU A 184 -1.45 -14.62 -8.07
N ARG A 185 -2.08 -15.39 -8.97
CA ARG A 185 -3.12 -14.82 -9.85
C ARG A 185 -4.52 -14.78 -9.27
N GLY A 186 -4.82 -15.61 -8.27
CA GLY A 186 -6.16 -15.69 -7.69
C GLY A 186 -7.25 -15.90 -8.75
N ASP A 187 -8.27 -15.04 -8.73
CA ASP A 187 -9.36 -14.97 -9.72
C ASP A 187 -8.99 -14.16 -10.99
N GLY A 188 -7.77 -13.63 -11.06
CA GLY A 188 -7.25 -12.85 -12.17
C GLY A 188 -7.73 -11.41 -12.22
N THR A 189 -8.58 -10.97 -11.29
CA THR A 189 -9.15 -9.62 -11.27
C THR A 189 -8.47 -8.76 -10.21
N MET A 190 -7.78 -7.73 -10.66
CA MET A 190 -7.16 -6.73 -9.81
C MET A 190 -8.15 -5.61 -9.51
N HIS A 191 -8.45 -5.44 -8.23
CA HIS A 191 -9.17 -4.29 -7.73
C HIS A 191 -8.18 -3.22 -7.25
N ALA A 192 -7.88 -2.25 -8.11
CA ALA A 192 -6.87 -1.22 -7.86
C ALA A 192 -7.49 0.10 -7.39
N TYR A 193 -6.89 0.69 -6.36
CA TYR A 193 -7.23 1.99 -5.80
C TYR A 193 -6.24 3.05 -6.29
N TYR A 194 -6.77 4.06 -6.97
CA TYR A 194 -6.02 5.19 -7.48
C TYR A 194 -6.40 6.47 -6.72
N PRO A 195 -5.44 7.22 -6.17
CA PRO A 195 -5.73 8.55 -5.66
C PRO A 195 -6.11 9.47 -6.83
N THR A 196 -7.13 10.30 -6.68
CA THR A 196 -7.47 11.33 -7.67
C THR A 196 -6.67 12.61 -7.39
N GLY A 197 -5.81 13.02 -8.33
CA GLY A 197 -4.98 14.22 -8.19
C GLY A 197 -3.63 14.13 -8.91
N LEU A 198 -2.85 15.21 -8.85
CA LEU A 198 -1.54 15.34 -9.51
C LEU A 198 -0.45 14.64 -8.66
N PHE A 199 -0.40 13.31 -8.66
CA PHE A 199 0.67 12.54 -8.01
C PHE A 199 1.25 11.47 -8.94
N PHE A 200 2.57 11.43 -9.01
CA PHE A 200 3.39 10.48 -9.79
C PHE A 200 3.73 9.21 -8.97
N GLY A 201 2.77 8.67 -8.21
CA GLY A 201 3.06 7.89 -7.00
C GLY A 201 2.50 6.48 -6.90
N GLY A 202 2.14 5.83 -8.02
CA GLY A 202 1.65 4.45 -8.02
C GLY A 202 0.20 4.29 -7.54
N ALA A 203 -0.27 3.05 -7.52
CA ALA A 203 -1.55 2.61 -6.99
C ALA A 203 -1.34 1.43 -6.04
N SER A 204 -2.38 0.98 -5.38
CA SER A 204 -2.34 -0.30 -4.67
C SER A 204 -3.67 -0.99 -4.85
N GLY A 205 -3.63 -2.31 -4.91
CA GLY A 205 -4.81 -3.09 -5.20
C GLY A 205 -4.76 -4.41 -4.49
N TYR A 206 -5.82 -5.17 -4.68
CA TYR A 206 -5.87 -6.55 -4.23
C TYR A 206 -6.43 -7.44 -5.32
N VAL A 207 -6.18 -8.74 -5.16
CA VAL A 207 -6.74 -9.81 -5.98
C VAL A 207 -7.36 -10.82 -5.02
N MET A 208 -8.55 -11.31 -5.36
CA MET A 208 -9.17 -12.38 -4.58
C MET A 208 -8.57 -13.71 -5.00
N GLY A 209 -8.33 -14.61 -4.04
CA GLY A 209 -7.99 -16.00 -4.31
C GLY A 209 -9.11 -16.70 -5.07
N SER A 210 -8.76 -17.75 -5.82
CA SER A 210 -9.74 -18.61 -6.50
C SER A 210 -10.67 -19.35 -5.55
N ASP A 211 -10.31 -19.42 -4.26
CA ASP A 211 -11.12 -19.90 -3.15
C ASP A 211 -12.20 -18.88 -2.70
N GLY A 212 -12.17 -17.66 -3.21
CA GLY A 212 -13.05 -16.56 -2.81
C GLY A 212 -12.83 -16.06 -1.37
N GLN A 213 -11.79 -16.54 -0.69
CA GLN A 213 -11.57 -16.33 0.74
C GLN A 213 -10.19 -15.75 1.03
N THR A 214 -9.21 -15.95 0.16
CA THR A 214 -7.87 -15.36 0.27
C THR A 214 -7.84 -14.00 -0.40
N VAL A 215 -7.10 -13.04 0.17
CA VAL A 215 -6.89 -11.69 -0.36
C VAL A 215 -5.40 -11.46 -0.48
N TYR A 216 -4.93 -11.22 -1.71
CA TYR A 216 -3.54 -10.88 -2.02
C TYR A 216 -3.42 -9.38 -2.24
N TYR A 217 -2.59 -8.70 -1.45
CA TYR A 217 -2.35 -7.26 -1.59
C TYR A 217 -1.18 -6.99 -2.52
N TYR A 218 -1.34 -6.02 -3.43
CA TYR A 218 -0.31 -5.63 -4.39
C TYR A 218 -0.02 -4.14 -4.31
N ARG A 219 1.27 -3.80 -4.44
CA ARG A 219 1.70 -2.46 -4.78
C ARG A 219 1.78 -2.34 -6.30
N LEU A 220 1.28 -1.24 -6.84
CA LEU A 220 1.35 -0.92 -8.25
C LEU A 220 2.30 0.25 -8.41
N GLY A 221 3.59 -0.07 -8.47
CA GLY A 221 4.64 0.90 -8.67
C GLY A 221 4.95 1.16 -10.15
N PRO A 222 5.83 2.14 -10.43
CA PRO A 222 6.29 2.41 -11.79
C PRO A 222 7.25 1.34 -12.32
N SER A 223 7.78 0.46 -11.47
CA SER A 223 8.62 -0.67 -11.89
C SER A 223 7.75 -1.88 -12.22
N PRO A 224 8.02 -2.62 -13.32
CA PRO A 224 7.36 -3.89 -13.61
C PRO A 224 7.46 -4.90 -12.47
N ASP A 225 8.57 -4.83 -11.71
CA ASP A 225 8.87 -5.76 -10.61
C ASP A 225 8.04 -5.49 -9.35
N ASP A 226 7.48 -4.28 -9.19
CA ASP A 226 6.73 -3.88 -7.99
C ASP A 226 5.41 -4.63 -7.82
N SER A 227 4.95 -5.33 -8.87
CA SER A 227 3.62 -5.97 -8.98
C SER A 227 3.67 -7.48 -9.23
N ILE A 228 4.85 -8.09 -9.13
CA ILE A 228 5.06 -9.53 -9.40
C ILE A 228 4.56 -10.37 -8.22
N ASP A 229 4.96 -10.02 -7.00
CA ASP A 229 4.60 -10.75 -5.79
C ASP A 229 3.65 -9.93 -4.92
N PRO A 230 2.74 -10.57 -4.17
CA PRO A 230 1.92 -9.87 -3.21
C PRO A 230 2.76 -9.33 -2.04
N ASP A 231 2.47 -8.09 -1.62
CA ASP A 231 3.05 -7.45 -0.44
C ASP A 231 2.62 -8.16 0.86
N ASP A 232 1.37 -8.63 0.90
CA ASP A 232 0.79 -9.40 2.01
C ASP A 232 -0.36 -10.30 1.55
N THR A 233 -0.75 -11.25 2.39
CA THR A 233 -1.85 -12.19 2.17
C THR A 233 -2.65 -12.42 3.45
N VAL A 234 -3.96 -12.20 3.36
CA VAL A 234 -4.88 -12.34 4.50
C VAL A 234 -6.16 -13.05 4.07
N SER A 235 -6.89 -13.66 5.00
CA SER A 235 -8.22 -14.19 4.69
C SER A 235 -9.29 -13.09 4.78
N LEU A 236 -10.26 -13.11 3.88
CA LEU A 236 -11.43 -12.22 3.92
C LEU A 236 -12.20 -12.38 5.24
N ASN A 237 -12.22 -13.56 5.84
CA ASN A 237 -12.89 -13.78 7.14
C ASN A 237 -12.21 -13.02 8.27
N GLU A 238 -10.87 -12.95 8.25
CA GLU A 238 -10.06 -12.17 9.18
C GLU A 238 -10.30 -10.67 8.99
N ILE A 239 -10.33 -10.20 7.73
CA ILE A 239 -10.68 -8.80 7.40
C ILE A 239 -12.07 -8.42 7.91
N GLU A 240 -13.09 -9.22 7.59
CA GLU A 240 -14.46 -8.98 8.01
C GLU A 240 -14.57 -8.95 9.53
N GLN A 241 -13.88 -9.89 10.21
CA GLN A 241 -13.89 -9.93 11.66
C GLN A 241 -13.17 -8.74 12.27
N TYR A 242 -12.07 -8.30 11.67
CA TYR A 242 -11.37 -7.09 12.06
C TYR A 242 -12.29 -5.86 11.99
N VAL A 243 -13.06 -5.71 10.91
CA VAL A 243 -14.04 -4.62 10.77
C VAL A 243 -15.09 -4.67 11.88
N ILE A 244 -15.62 -5.86 12.20
CA ILE A 244 -16.63 -6.04 13.25
C ILE A 244 -16.04 -5.67 14.62
N ASP A 245 -14.87 -6.21 14.94
CA ASP A 245 -14.22 -6.04 16.25
C ASP A 245 -13.78 -4.57 16.47
N HIS A 246 -13.51 -3.83 15.40
CA HIS A 246 -13.18 -2.40 15.44
C HIS A 246 -14.39 -1.47 15.29
N HIS A 247 -15.61 -2.01 15.31
CA HIS A 247 -16.86 -1.25 15.11
C HIS A 247 -16.84 -0.36 13.85
N ALA A 248 -16.22 -0.86 12.77
CA ALA A 248 -15.89 -0.08 11.59
C ALA A 248 -16.94 -0.15 10.46
N MET A 249 -18.10 -0.74 10.73
CA MET A 249 -19.13 -1.00 9.72
C MET A 249 -19.66 0.30 9.08
N ASP A 250 -19.75 1.38 9.84
CA ASP A 250 -20.23 2.67 9.30
C ASP A 250 -19.25 3.24 8.28
N GLN A 251 -17.95 3.19 8.56
CA GLN A 251 -16.92 3.61 7.60
C GLN A 251 -16.91 2.70 6.37
N VAL A 252 -17.04 1.38 6.56
CA VAL A 252 -17.10 0.42 5.45
C VAL A 252 -18.31 0.70 4.57
N ASN A 253 -19.50 0.91 5.14
CA ASN A 253 -20.71 1.24 4.37
C ASN A 253 -20.59 2.58 3.66
N GLN A 254 -19.99 3.59 4.29
CA GLN A 254 -19.75 4.89 3.68
C GLN A 254 -18.82 4.76 2.46
N ILE A 255 -17.71 4.04 2.60
CA ILE A 255 -16.77 3.82 1.49
C ILE A 255 -17.42 2.97 0.40
N ALA A 256 -18.10 1.89 0.76
CA ALA A 256 -18.79 1.00 -0.18
C ALA A 256 -19.79 1.76 -1.06
N GLY A 257 -20.54 2.71 -0.49
CA GLY A 257 -21.45 3.57 -1.26
C GLY A 257 -20.76 4.48 -2.28
N ASN A 258 -19.45 4.68 -2.15
CA ASN A 258 -18.63 5.48 -3.08
C ASN A 258 -17.87 4.62 -4.11
N ILE A 259 -17.72 3.31 -3.86
CA ILE A 259 -17.01 2.40 -4.77
C ILE A 259 -17.91 2.07 -5.95
N LYS A 260 -17.37 2.25 -7.15
CA LYS A 260 -17.94 1.78 -8.41
C LYS A 260 -16.88 0.96 -9.12
N PHE A 261 -17.15 -0.33 -9.32
CA PHE A 261 -16.37 -1.14 -10.22
C PHE A 261 -16.77 -0.73 -11.64
N ASN A 262 -15.80 -0.28 -12.43
CA ASN A 262 -16.00 0.07 -13.83
C ASN A 262 -15.73 -1.15 -14.72
#